data_AF-A0A2M7PW52-F1
#
_entry.id   AF-A0A2M7PW52-F1
#
_cell.length_a   1.000
_cell.length_b   1.000
_cell.length_c   1.000
_cell.angle_alpha   90.00
_cell.angle_beta   90.00
_cell.angle_gamma   90.00
#
_symmetry.space_group_name_H-M   'P 1'
#
loop_
_entity.id
_entity.type
_entity.pdbx_description
1 polymer ?
#
loop_
_entity_poly.entity_id
_entity_poly.type
_entity_poly.pdbx_seq_one_letter_code
_entity_poly.pdbx_strand_id
1 'polypeptide(L)'
;LRAKAGVSVKEFIFGKNSLMFSKQDIKDLGASIKWFFGLGPRPEYGRWTYWEKFDYMAVFWGVAVIGFSGLILWFPEFFTLFFPGWVINVAQIIHSDEALLATGFIFTIHFFNTHLRPESFPMDTVIFTGHVPLEEYKKDRPREYQELVESGKLDSVVVTKEFSKPWLRTIRFFGFLFLSLGVIMVLLIVYSLLMGVY
;
A
#
# COMPACT_ATOMS: atom_id res chain seq x y z
N LEU A 1 5.24 4.87 -19.04
CA LEU A 1 5.92 3.80 -18.27
C LEU A 1 6.27 2.58 -19.14
N ARG A 2 5.33 1.96 -19.88
CA ARG A 2 5.66 0.87 -20.85
C ARG A 2 6.52 1.30 -22.05
N ALA A 3 6.17 2.40 -22.71
CA ALA A 3 6.80 2.79 -23.98
C ALA A 3 8.26 3.27 -23.86
N LYS A 4 8.71 3.66 -22.66
CA LYS A 4 10.09 4.14 -22.44
C LYS A 4 11.10 3.04 -22.08
N ALA A 5 10.65 1.83 -21.73
CA ALA A 5 11.51 0.78 -21.18
C ALA A 5 11.66 -0.47 -22.07
N GLY A 6 10.92 -0.58 -23.19
CA GLY A 6 11.00 -1.74 -24.09
C GLY A 6 10.51 -3.07 -23.48
N VAL A 7 9.87 -3.03 -22.31
CA VAL A 7 9.44 -4.22 -21.55
C VAL A 7 8.17 -4.82 -22.17
N SER A 8 8.20 -6.13 -22.44
CA SER A 8 7.04 -6.84 -22.98
C SER A 8 5.86 -6.87 -22.00
N VAL A 9 4.63 -7.05 -22.49
CA VAL A 9 3.44 -7.19 -21.63
C VAL A 9 3.59 -8.31 -20.62
N LYS A 10 4.11 -9.46 -21.08
CA LYS A 10 4.35 -10.64 -20.25
C LYS A 10 5.37 -10.35 -19.15
N GLU A 11 6.44 -9.64 -19.48
CA GLU A 11 7.48 -9.28 -18.52
C GLU A 11 7.00 -8.23 -17.52
N PHE A 12 6.17 -7.28 -17.95
CA PHE A 12 5.55 -6.32 -17.03
C PHE A 12 4.67 -7.01 -15.99
N ILE A 13 3.90 -8.03 -16.40
CA ILE A 13 2.95 -8.72 -15.52
C ILE A 13 3.63 -9.83 -14.72
N PHE A 14 4.55 -10.60 -15.29
CA PHE A 14 5.12 -11.80 -14.65
C PHE A 14 6.64 -11.74 -14.46
N GLY A 15 7.27 -10.60 -14.74
CA GLY A 15 8.70 -10.41 -14.52
C GLY A 15 9.05 -10.38 -13.04
N LYS A 16 10.35 -10.47 -12.75
CA LYS A 16 10.89 -10.50 -11.37
C LYS A 16 10.50 -9.27 -10.55
N ASN A 17 10.38 -8.11 -11.21
CA ASN A 17 10.04 -6.82 -10.59
C ASN A 17 8.54 -6.48 -10.70
N SER A 18 7.70 -7.46 -11.02
CA SER A 18 6.25 -7.30 -11.05
C SER A 18 5.65 -7.26 -9.64
N LEU A 19 4.47 -6.64 -9.54
CA LEU A 19 3.61 -6.68 -8.35
C LEU A 19 2.84 -8.00 -8.23
N MET A 20 2.93 -8.90 -9.23
CA MET A 20 2.35 -10.24 -9.13
C MET A 20 3.10 -11.11 -8.12
N PHE A 21 2.34 -11.97 -7.44
CA PHE A 21 2.90 -12.99 -6.56
C PHE A 21 3.71 -14.04 -7.35
N SER A 22 4.77 -14.50 -6.71
CA SER A 22 5.75 -15.42 -7.26
C SER A 22 6.20 -16.41 -6.18
N LYS A 23 6.93 -17.45 -6.59
CA LYS A 23 7.54 -18.40 -5.63
C LYS A 23 8.53 -17.73 -4.67
N GLN A 24 9.08 -16.57 -5.05
CA GLN A 24 10.00 -15.83 -4.18
C GLN A 24 9.25 -15.24 -2.98
N ASP A 25 8.01 -14.80 -3.16
CA ASP A 25 7.21 -14.20 -2.08
C ASP A 25 6.93 -15.21 -0.94
N ILE A 26 6.73 -16.48 -1.29
CA ILE A 26 6.57 -17.58 -0.31
C ILE A 26 7.89 -17.83 0.44
N LYS A 27 9.02 -17.78 -0.25
CA LYS A 27 10.35 -17.91 0.40
C LYS A 27 10.62 -16.74 1.33
N ASP A 28 10.34 -15.52 0.87
CA ASP A 28 10.54 -14.30 1.64
C ASP A 28 9.64 -14.33 2.89
N LEU A 29 8.37 -14.72 2.78
CA LEU A 29 7.46 -14.92 3.92
C LEU A 29 8.01 -15.93 4.95
N GLY A 30 8.44 -17.11 4.49
CA GLY A 30 9.02 -18.13 5.37
C GLY A 30 10.31 -17.65 6.06
N ALA A 31 11.14 -16.87 5.35
CA ALA A 31 12.33 -16.27 5.90
C ALA A 31 11.99 -15.16 6.92
N SER A 32 10.98 -14.34 6.67
CA SER A 32 10.50 -13.31 7.60
C SER A 32 10.00 -13.93 8.89
N ILE A 33 9.24 -15.03 8.81
CA ILE A 33 8.79 -15.79 9.99
C ILE A 33 10.01 -16.24 10.80
N LYS A 34 10.99 -16.91 10.17
CA LYS A 34 12.22 -17.34 10.87
C LYS A 34 12.95 -16.16 11.51
N TRP A 35 13.09 -15.06 10.80
CA TRP A 35 13.73 -13.85 11.32
C TRP A 35 13.01 -13.26 12.53
N PHE A 36 11.68 -13.19 12.51
CA PHE A 36 10.89 -12.69 13.64
C PHE A 36 11.03 -13.55 14.89
N PHE A 37 11.22 -14.86 14.74
CA PHE A 37 11.52 -15.78 15.84
C PHE A 37 13.02 -15.85 16.19
N GLY A 38 13.88 -15.04 15.57
CA GLY A 38 15.33 -15.06 15.81
C GLY A 38 16.05 -16.30 15.26
N LEU A 39 15.39 -17.08 14.42
CA LEU A 39 15.88 -18.34 13.83
C LEU A 39 16.59 -18.16 12.49
N GLY A 40 16.82 -16.91 12.07
CA GLY A 40 17.50 -16.59 10.82
C GLY A 40 17.78 -15.09 10.65
N PRO A 41 18.59 -14.73 9.65
CA PRO A 41 18.86 -13.32 9.33
C PRO A 41 17.62 -12.65 8.73
N ARG A 42 17.59 -11.32 8.73
CA ARG A 42 16.57 -10.54 8.01
C ARG A 42 16.58 -10.93 6.53
N PRO A 43 15.41 -11.21 5.91
CA PRO A 43 15.36 -11.57 4.49
C PRO A 43 15.89 -10.45 3.61
N GLU A 44 16.58 -10.84 2.54
CA GLU A 44 17.03 -9.90 1.52
C GLU A 44 15.89 -9.61 0.55
N TYR A 45 15.02 -8.67 0.93
CA TYR A 45 13.89 -8.29 0.11
C TYR A 45 14.34 -7.63 -1.20
N GLY A 46 13.59 -7.91 -2.27
CA GLY A 46 13.77 -7.26 -3.56
C GLY A 46 12.95 -5.97 -3.68
N ARG A 47 12.72 -5.54 -4.92
CA ARG A 47 11.98 -4.32 -5.26
C ARG A 47 10.66 -4.16 -4.53
N TRP A 48 9.90 -5.24 -4.46
CA TRP A 48 8.63 -5.33 -3.77
C TRP A 48 8.73 -6.45 -2.74
N THR A 49 8.28 -6.18 -1.53
CA THR A 49 8.10 -7.22 -0.52
C THR A 49 6.80 -7.98 -0.78
N TYR A 50 6.67 -9.17 -0.20
CA TYR A 50 5.43 -9.94 -0.35
C TYR A 50 4.21 -9.21 0.23
N TRP A 51 4.39 -8.44 1.32
CA TRP A 51 3.31 -7.68 1.93
C TRP A 51 2.95 -6.44 1.12
N GLU A 52 3.91 -5.76 0.49
CA GLU A 52 3.57 -4.62 -0.39
C GLU A 52 2.78 -5.07 -1.62
N LYS A 53 3.10 -6.24 -2.16
CA LYS A 53 2.31 -6.85 -3.23
C LYS A 53 0.91 -7.21 -2.72
N PHE A 54 0.82 -7.76 -1.51
CA PHE A 54 -0.47 -8.06 -0.88
C PHE A 54 -1.30 -6.80 -0.67
N ASP A 55 -0.72 -5.76 -0.05
CA ASP A 55 -1.36 -4.48 0.21
C ASP A 55 -1.85 -3.84 -1.10
N TYR A 56 -1.01 -3.86 -2.14
CA TYR A 56 -1.38 -3.37 -3.46
C TYR A 56 -2.59 -4.13 -4.01
N MET A 57 -2.54 -5.46 -4.05
CA MET A 57 -3.63 -6.29 -4.61
C MET A 57 -4.90 -6.20 -3.77
N ALA A 58 -4.79 -6.15 -2.44
CA ALA A 58 -5.90 -6.03 -1.52
C ALA A 58 -6.69 -4.73 -1.75
N VAL A 59 -6.01 -3.61 -1.98
CA VAL A 59 -6.67 -2.34 -2.31
C VAL A 59 -7.47 -2.42 -3.61
N PHE A 60 -6.91 -2.98 -4.69
CA PHE A 60 -7.64 -3.09 -5.96
C PHE A 60 -8.85 -4.03 -5.86
N TRP A 61 -8.70 -5.13 -5.11
CA TRP A 61 -9.81 -6.02 -4.80
C TRP A 61 -10.90 -5.27 -4.01
N GLY A 62 -10.52 -4.59 -2.93
CA GLY A 62 -11.45 -3.86 -2.08
C GLY A 62 -12.20 -2.76 -2.83
N VAL A 63 -11.51 -2.00 -3.70
CA VAL A 63 -12.13 -0.99 -4.58
C VAL A 63 -13.20 -1.61 -5.48
N ALA A 64 -12.95 -2.79 -6.05
CA ALA A 64 -13.94 -3.46 -6.88
C ALA A 64 -15.16 -3.92 -6.05
N VAL A 65 -14.93 -4.52 -4.89
CA VAL A 65 -15.99 -5.04 -4.01
C VAL A 65 -16.85 -3.90 -3.44
N ILE A 66 -16.22 -2.91 -2.80
CA ILE A 66 -16.94 -1.78 -2.19
C ILE A 66 -17.57 -0.88 -3.26
N GLY A 67 -16.89 -0.69 -4.41
CA GLY A 67 -17.39 0.10 -5.52
C GLY A 67 -18.63 -0.53 -6.16
N PHE A 68 -18.60 -1.83 -6.45
CA PHE A 68 -19.74 -2.50 -7.07
C PHE A 68 -20.93 -2.65 -6.10
N SER A 69 -20.68 -3.07 -4.86
CA SER A 69 -21.73 -3.11 -3.83
C SER A 69 -22.32 -1.72 -3.57
N GLY A 70 -21.49 -0.67 -3.57
CA GLY A 70 -21.93 0.71 -3.43
C GLY A 70 -22.81 1.17 -4.60
N LEU A 71 -22.46 0.80 -5.82
CA LEU A 71 -23.31 1.07 -7.00
C LEU A 71 -24.67 0.38 -6.92
N ILE A 72 -24.71 -0.87 -6.43
CA ILE A 72 -25.97 -1.58 -6.19
C ILE A 72 -26.84 -0.83 -5.17
N LEU A 73 -26.23 -0.34 -4.08
CA LEU A 73 -26.94 0.39 -3.02
C LEU A 73 -27.36 1.81 -3.46
N TRP A 74 -26.58 2.45 -4.33
CA TRP A 74 -26.89 3.78 -4.83
C TRP A 74 -28.00 3.76 -5.89
N PHE A 75 -28.02 2.73 -6.75
CA PHE A 75 -29.01 2.61 -7.83
C PHE A 75 -29.86 1.33 -7.73
N PRO A 76 -30.55 1.08 -6.60
CA PRO A 76 -31.19 -0.20 -6.34
C PRO A 76 -32.28 -0.54 -7.37
N GLU A 77 -33.08 0.45 -7.80
CA GLU A 77 -34.12 0.26 -8.83
C GLU A 77 -33.57 -0.19 -10.18
N PHE A 78 -32.40 0.32 -10.57
CA PHE A 78 -31.76 -0.11 -11.81
C PHE A 78 -31.27 -1.56 -11.70
N PHE A 79 -30.60 -1.90 -10.59
CA PHE A 79 -30.06 -3.25 -10.40
C PHE A 79 -31.14 -4.30 -10.19
N THR A 80 -32.32 -3.94 -9.64
CA THR A 80 -33.44 -4.88 -9.49
C THR A 80 -34.15 -5.22 -10.81
N LEU A 81 -33.86 -4.51 -11.91
CA LEU A 81 -34.26 -4.95 -13.25
C LEU A 81 -33.51 -6.21 -13.70
N PHE A 82 -32.32 -6.46 -13.17
CA PHE A 82 -31.45 -7.57 -13.54
C PHE A 82 -31.31 -8.62 -12.44
N PHE A 83 -31.42 -8.22 -11.18
CA PHE A 83 -31.21 -9.06 -10.00
C PHE A 83 -32.43 -9.10 -9.08
N PRO A 84 -32.65 -10.20 -8.34
CA PRO A 84 -33.68 -10.24 -7.31
C PRO A 84 -33.44 -9.21 -6.20
N GLY A 85 -34.51 -8.70 -5.58
CA GLY A 85 -34.42 -7.67 -4.53
C GLY A 85 -33.56 -8.05 -3.31
N TRP A 86 -33.41 -9.34 -2.99
CA TRP A 86 -32.54 -9.77 -1.88
C TRP A 86 -31.06 -9.45 -2.11
N VAL A 87 -30.64 -9.24 -3.36
CA VAL A 87 -29.26 -8.86 -3.71
C VAL A 87 -28.90 -7.51 -3.11
N ILE A 88 -29.87 -6.61 -2.91
CA ILE A 88 -29.64 -5.32 -2.25
C ILE A 88 -29.19 -5.54 -0.79
N ASN A 89 -29.84 -6.46 -0.06
CA ASN A 89 -29.45 -6.79 1.31
C ASN A 89 -28.04 -7.40 1.37
N VAL A 90 -27.70 -8.26 0.41
CA VAL A 90 -26.36 -8.86 0.32
C VAL A 90 -25.31 -7.80 -0.02
N ALA A 91 -25.62 -6.88 -0.94
CA ALA A 91 -24.75 -5.75 -1.26
C ALA A 91 -24.51 -4.87 -0.02
N GLN A 92 -25.53 -4.65 0.80
CA GLN A 92 -25.39 -3.91 2.05
C GLN A 92 -24.40 -4.57 3.01
N ILE A 93 -24.55 -5.89 3.24
CA ILE A 93 -23.63 -6.65 4.11
C ILE A 93 -22.20 -6.57 3.57
N ILE A 94 -22.00 -6.87 2.28
CA ILE A 94 -20.68 -6.83 1.65
C ILE A 94 -20.06 -5.44 1.75
N HIS A 95 -20.84 -4.40 1.45
CA HIS A 95 -20.35 -3.02 1.49
C HIS A 95 -19.94 -2.61 2.91
N SER A 96 -20.77 -2.92 3.91
CA SER A 96 -20.50 -2.60 5.30
C SER A 96 -19.27 -3.33 5.84
N ASP A 97 -19.14 -4.62 5.54
CA ASP A 97 -17.99 -5.42 5.99
C ASP A 97 -16.69 -4.96 5.30
N GLU A 98 -16.72 -4.71 3.99
CA GLU A 98 -15.56 -4.21 3.26
C GLU A 98 -15.16 -2.80 3.73
N ALA A 99 -16.13 -1.93 4.03
CA ALA A 99 -15.86 -0.60 4.59
C ALA A 99 -15.16 -0.70 5.95
N LEU A 100 -15.58 -1.64 6.81
CA LEU A 100 -14.94 -1.88 8.10
C LEU A 100 -13.52 -2.43 7.93
N LEU A 101 -13.33 -3.43 7.08
CA LEU A 101 -12.01 -4.02 6.79
C LEU A 101 -11.05 -2.98 6.19
N ALA A 102 -11.49 -2.21 5.20
CA ALA A 102 -10.70 -1.16 4.57
C ALA A 102 -10.30 -0.07 5.58
N THR A 103 -11.25 0.38 6.41
CA THR A 103 -11.00 1.36 7.47
C THR A 103 -9.99 0.83 8.49
N GLY A 104 -10.16 -0.41 8.94
CA GLY A 104 -9.24 -1.08 9.86
C GLY A 104 -7.82 -1.17 9.27
N PHE A 105 -7.70 -1.61 8.02
CA PHE A 105 -6.41 -1.72 7.34
C PHE A 105 -5.72 -0.36 7.16
N ILE A 106 -6.46 0.66 6.74
CA ILE A 106 -5.92 2.02 6.56
C ILE A 106 -5.36 2.55 7.89
N PHE A 107 -6.15 2.49 8.97
CA PHE A 107 -5.75 3.12 10.23
C PHE A 107 -4.78 2.30 11.08
N THR A 108 -4.64 1.01 10.83
CA THR A 108 -3.65 0.18 11.52
C THR A 108 -2.37 0.06 10.69
N ILE A 109 -2.44 -0.63 9.56
CA ILE A 109 -1.26 -0.99 8.77
C ILE A 109 -0.72 0.21 8.01
N HIS A 110 -1.57 0.90 7.25
CA HIS A 110 -1.12 2.00 6.40
C HIS A 110 -0.66 3.22 7.22
N PHE A 111 -1.40 3.62 8.25
CA PHE A 111 -1.02 4.73 9.13
C PHE A 111 0.28 4.46 9.87
N PHE A 112 0.44 3.25 10.42
CA PHE A 112 1.67 2.89 11.10
C PHE A 112 2.88 2.96 10.16
N ASN A 113 2.78 2.30 9.00
CA ASN A 113 3.86 2.26 8.03
C ASN A 113 4.15 3.65 7.45
N THR A 114 3.15 4.38 6.99
CA THR A 114 3.38 5.59 6.20
C THR A 114 3.61 6.84 7.05
N HIS A 115 3.01 6.91 8.23
CA HIS A 115 3.00 8.13 9.04
C HIS A 115 3.76 8.02 10.36
N LEU A 116 3.75 6.85 11.02
CA LEU A 116 4.23 6.72 12.40
C LEU A 116 5.63 6.13 12.53
N ARG A 117 6.23 5.60 11.45
CA ARG A 117 7.64 5.20 11.47
C ARG A 117 8.52 6.42 11.72
N PRO A 118 9.50 6.38 12.65
CA PRO A 118 10.37 7.51 12.95
C PRO A 118 11.05 8.12 11.71
N GLU A 119 11.43 7.27 10.76
CA GLU A 119 12.11 7.66 9.51
C GLU A 119 11.16 8.37 8.54
N SER A 120 9.86 8.04 8.59
CA SER A 120 8.84 8.57 7.69
C SER A 120 7.99 9.65 8.35
N PHE A 121 8.09 9.91 9.67
CA PHE A 121 7.21 10.86 10.35
C PHE A 121 7.34 12.30 9.83
N PRO A 122 6.23 13.02 9.56
CA PRO A 122 4.83 12.65 9.75
C PRO A 122 4.20 11.90 8.56
N MET A 123 4.93 11.74 7.46
CA MET A 123 4.54 11.04 6.23
C MET A 123 5.76 10.80 5.34
N ASP A 124 5.86 9.61 4.75
CA ASP A 124 6.90 9.29 3.78
C ASP A 124 6.89 10.28 2.60
N THR A 125 8.01 10.98 2.40
CA THR A 125 8.12 12.04 1.38
C THR A 125 8.22 11.50 -0.04
N VAL A 126 8.50 10.21 -0.22
CA VAL A 126 8.72 9.56 -1.52
C VAL A 126 7.50 9.70 -2.44
N ILE A 127 6.29 9.77 -1.89
CA ILE A 127 5.07 9.97 -2.69
C ILE A 127 5.05 11.33 -3.42
N PHE A 128 5.76 12.34 -2.89
CA PHE A 128 5.87 13.67 -3.51
C PHE A 128 7.21 13.89 -4.22
N THR A 129 8.28 13.30 -3.70
CA THR A 129 9.62 13.50 -4.26
C THR A 129 9.95 12.49 -5.34
N GLY A 130 9.43 11.27 -5.26
CA GLY A 130 9.80 10.12 -6.10
C GLY A 130 11.21 9.58 -5.85
N HIS A 131 11.88 10.00 -4.76
CA HIS A 131 13.26 9.63 -4.47
C HIS A 131 13.40 9.11 -3.04
N VAL A 132 14.12 8.00 -2.88
CA VAL A 132 14.46 7.39 -1.58
C VAL A 132 15.95 7.63 -1.30
N PRO A 133 16.35 7.97 -0.06
CA PRO A 133 17.76 8.01 0.32
C PRO A 133 18.46 6.68 0.04
N LEU A 134 19.68 6.72 -0.51
CA LEU A 134 20.38 5.51 -0.94
C LEU A 134 20.60 4.51 0.21
N GLU A 135 20.95 4.99 1.40
CA GLU A 135 21.19 4.11 2.56
C GLU A 135 19.90 3.44 3.06
N GLU A 136 18.77 4.14 3.00
CA GLU A 136 17.45 3.57 3.30
C GLU A 136 17.09 2.49 2.28
N TYR A 137 17.30 2.80 0.99
CA TYR A 137 17.05 1.86 -0.09
C TYR A 137 17.89 0.58 0.03
N LYS A 138 19.17 0.67 0.39
CA LYS A 138 20.04 -0.49 0.65
C LYS A 138 19.50 -1.39 1.76
N LYS A 139 18.98 -0.77 2.84
CA LYS A 139 18.44 -1.47 4.00
C LYS A 139 17.12 -2.16 3.69
N ASP A 140 16.25 -1.52 2.91
CA ASP A 140 14.91 -2.01 2.65
C ASP A 140 14.80 -2.87 1.39
N ARG A 141 15.67 -2.65 0.40
CA ARG A 141 15.73 -3.36 -0.91
C ARG A 141 17.10 -3.99 -1.18
N PRO A 142 17.70 -4.73 -0.22
CA PRO A 142 19.07 -5.21 -0.36
C PRO A 142 19.29 -6.07 -1.62
N ARG A 143 18.32 -6.91 -1.99
CA ARG A 143 18.45 -7.79 -3.16
C ARG A 143 18.40 -7.00 -4.47
N GLU A 144 17.50 -6.03 -4.62
CA GLU A 144 17.47 -5.19 -5.83
C GLU A 144 18.70 -4.29 -5.91
N TYR A 145 19.18 -3.78 -4.76
CA TYR A 145 20.42 -3.03 -4.70
C TYR A 145 21.62 -3.86 -5.20
N GLN A 146 21.77 -5.10 -4.72
CA GLN A 146 22.82 -6.02 -5.19
C GLN A 146 22.70 -6.31 -6.69
N GLU A 147 21.50 -6.60 -7.20
CA GLU A 147 21.26 -6.82 -8.63
C GLU A 147 21.66 -5.58 -9.48
N LEU A 148 21.43 -4.37 -8.99
CA LEU A 148 21.85 -3.12 -9.66
C LEU A 148 23.36 -2.93 -9.66
N VAL A 149 24.05 -3.31 -8.58
CA VAL A 149 25.51 -3.28 -8.48
C VAL A 149 26.11 -4.30 -9.46
N GLU A 150 25.67 -5.55 -9.41
CA GLU A 150 26.18 -6.64 -10.25
C GLU A 150 25.95 -6.39 -11.74
N SER A 151 24.82 -5.77 -12.10
CA SER A 151 24.52 -5.42 -13.49
C SER A 151 25.20 -4.14 -13.98
N GLY A 152 25.94 -3.43 -13.13
CA GLY A 152 26.59 -2.16 -13.47
C GLY A 152 25.60 -1.01 -13.74
N LYS A 153 24.35 -1.14 -13.29
CA LYS A 153 23.27 -0.17 -13.56
C LYS A 153 23.01 0.80 -12.41
N LEU A 154 23.67 0.63 -11.26
CA LEU A 154 23.44 1.46 -10.07
C LEU A 154 23.60 2.96 -10.37
N ASP A 155 24.67 3.36 -11.03
CA ASP A 155 24.98 4.78 -11.32
C ASP A 155 23.95 5.42 -12.27
N SER A 156 23.19 4.61 -13.02
CA SER A 156 22.13 5.11 -13.90
C SER A 156 20.84 5.48 -13.18
N VAL A 157 20.65 5.00 -11.94
CA VAL A 157 19.43 5.23 -11.14
C VAL A 157 19.69 6.05 -9.88
N VAL A 158 20.95 6.16 -9.44
CA VAL A 158 21.36 7.01 -8.33
C VAL A 158 21.54 8.44 -8.82
N VAL A 159 20.86 9.37 -8.19
CA VAL A 159 20.96 10.80 -8.50
C VAL A 159 21.21 11.61 -7.25
N THR A 160 22.04 12.64 -7.36
CA THR A 160 22.17 13.66 -6.33
C THR A 160 21.02 14.67 -6.49
N LYS A 161 20.12 14.69 -5.51
CA LYS A 161 18.95 15.57 -5.54
C LYS A 161 18.84 16.36 -4.25
N GLU A 162 18.83 17.68 -4.40
CA GLU A 162 18.46 18.59 -3.32
C GLU A 162 17.02 19.06 -3.53
N PHE A 163 16.23 19.02 -2.46
CA PHE A 163 14.88 19.55 -2.46
C PHE A 163 14.87 20.91 -1.77
N SER A 164 14.10 21.85 -2.32
CA SER A 164 13.99 23.18 -1.73
C SER A 164 13.36 23.10 -0.33
N LYS A 165 13.91 23.85 0.62
CA LYS A 165 13.36 23.89 2.00
C LYS A 165 11.86 24.25 2.03
N PRO A 166 11.36 25.21 1.22
CA PRO A 166 9.93 25.50 1.17
C PRO A 166 9.11 24.28 0.74
N TRP A 167 9.56 23.54 -0.27
CA TRP A 167 8.85 22.36 -0.77
C TRP A 167 8.74 21.26 0.29
N LEU A 168 9.85 20.96 0.98
CA LEU A 168 9.84 19.97 2.06
C LEU A 168 8.93 20.39 3.23
N ARG A 169 8.86 21.69 3.54
CA ARG A 169 7.93 22.21 4.56
C ARG A 169 6.48 22.01 4.14
N THR A 170 6.15 22.25 2.87
CA THR A 170 4.81 22.00 2.33
C THR A 170 4.43 20.52 2.44
N ILE A 171 5.32 19.60 2.03
CA ILE A 171 5.07 18.16 2.16
C ILE A 171 4.81 17.78 3.62
N ARG A 172 5.66 18.24 4.55
CA ARG A 172 5.49 17.94 5.98
C ARG A 172 4.20 18.54 6.55
N PHE A 173 3.81 19.74 6.13
CA PHE A 173 2.53 20.34 6.51
C PHE A 173 1.36 19.45 6.11
N PHE A 174 1.33 18.98 4.85
CA PHE A 174 0.30 18.03 4.40
C PHE A 174 0.37 16.70 5.14
N GLY A 175 1.57 16.20 5.45
CA GLY A 175 1.74 15.01 6.26
C GLY A 175 1.10 15.13 7.65
N PHE A 176 1.36 16.23 8.35
CA PHE A 176 0.72 16.52 9.65
C PHE A 176 -0.79 16.73 9.51
N LEU A 177 -1.25 17.43 8.47
CA LEU A 177 -2.66 17.64 8.21
C LEU A 177 -3.40 16.31 8.03
N PHE A 178 -2.93 15.44 7.13
CA PHE A 178 -3.57 14.16 6.85
C PHE A 178 -3.49 13.20 8.04
N LEU A 179 -2.35 13.17 8.74
CA LEU A 179 -2.23 12.40 9.98
C LEU A 179 -3.23 12.88 11.02
N SER A 180 -3.36 14.20 11.23
CA SER A 180 -4.29 14.77 12.21
C SER A 180 -5.75 14.48 11.84
N LEU A 181 -6.13 14.69 10.57
CA LEU A 181 -7.47 14.38 10.10
C LEU A 181 -7.80 12.89 10.24
N GLY A 182 -6.83 12.02 9.95
CA GLY A 182 -6.97 10.59 10.14
C GLY A 182 -7.16 10.19 11.60
N VAL A 183 -6.34 10.73 12.51
CA VAL A 183 -6.48 10.49 13.95
C VAL A 183 -7.85 10.99 14.46
N ILE A 184 -8.28 12.19 14.04
CA ILE A 184 -9.61 12.71 14.39
C ILE A 184 -10.70 11.76 13.88
N MET A 185 -10.59 11.27 12.64
CA MET A 185 -11.56 10.33 12.06
C MET A 185 -11.63 9.02 12.84
N VAL A 186 -10.49 8.46 13.26
CA VAL A 186 -10.46 7.27 14.13
C VAL A 186 -11.16 7.53 15.46
N LEU A 187 -10.87 8.68 16.10
CA LEU A 187 -11.51 9.06 17.36
C LEU A 187 -13.02 9.19 17.21
N LEU A 188 -13.50 9.76 16.10
CA LEU A 188 -14.92 9.88 15.79
C LEU A 188 -15.57 8.51 15.54
N ILE A 189 -14.89 7.59 14.85
CA ILE A 189 -15.39 6.22 14.64
C ILE A 189 -15.51 5.50 15.99
N VAL A 190 -14.47 5.54 16.83
CA VAL A 190 -14.50 4.92 18.16
C VAL A 190 -15.59 5.54 19.03
N TYR A 191 -15.72 6.87 19.02
CA TYR A 191 -16.80 7.57 19.73
C TYR A 191 -18.18 7.10 19.25
N SER A 192 -18.39 7.01 17.93
CA SER A 192 -19.63 6.50 17.34
C SER A 192 -19.91 5.07 17.78
N LEU A 193 -18.91 4.20 17.86
CA LEU A 193 -19.09 2.81 18.30
C LEU A 193 -19.45 2.70 19.78
N LEU A 194 -18.91 3.56 20.64
CA LEU A 194 -19.14 3.51 22.09
C LEU A 194 -20.41 4.22 22.54
N MET A 195 -20.74 5.35 21.89
CA MET A 195 -21.83 6.24 22.30
C MET A 195 -23.01 6.21 21.32
N GLY A 196 -22.86 5.53 20.18
CA GLY A 196 -23.93 5.38 19.20
C GLY A 196 -25.09 4.58 19.79
N VAL A 197 -26.29 5.13 19.66
CA VAL A 197 -27.54 4.40 19.90
C VAL A 197 -27.87 3.73 18.57
N TYR A 198 -27.51 2.45 18.43
CA TYR A 198 -27.81 1.62 17.26
C TYR A 198 -29.08 0.79 17.51
#